data_AF-A0A9K3N3C3-F1
#
_entry.id   AF-A0A9K3N3C3-F1
#
_cell.length_a   1.000
_cell.length_b   1.000
_cell.length_c   1.000
_cell.angle_alpha   90.00
_cell.angle_beta   90.00
_cell.angle_gamma   90.00
#
_symmetry.space_group_name_H-M   'P 1'
#
loop_
_entity.id
_entity.type
_entity.pdbx_description
1 polymer ?
#
loop_
_entity_poly.entity_id
_entity_poly.type
_entity_poly.pdbx_seq_one_letter_code
_entity_poly.pdbx_strand_id
1 'polypeptide(L)'
;MGPVISPDITVHVVWYGTWKPAQKRIIREFINSFSAPIRRSPSVSDWWKVVQLYTNQTGSNISRTVTMGQEKNDRLLSQGRMLTRLSVQLVIKAAIKAKKNPLPAQSKGGLYFVLTSDDI
;
A
#
# COMPACT_ATOMS: atom_id res chain seq x y z
N MET A 1 4.58 14.27 -19.62
CA MET A 1 3.73 13.39 -18.77
C MET A 1 4.62 12.37 -18.09
N GLY A 2 4.51 12.18 -16.77
CA GLY A 2 5.36 11.24 -16.02
C GLY A 2 4.84 9.79 -16.06
N PRO A 3 5.57 8.82 -15.49
CA PRO A 3 5.08 7.45 -15.34
C PRO A 3 3.86 7.44 -14.41
N VAL A 4 2.83 6.70 -14.83
CA VAL A 4 1.56 6.53 -14.11
C VAL A 4 1.35 5.04 -13.87
N ILE A 5 0.79 4.70 -12.71
CA ILE A 5 0.53 3.30 -12.34
C ILE A 5 -0.76 2.85 -13.04
N SER A 6 -0.60 2.10 -14.13
CA SER A 6 -1.68 1.61 -14.98
C SER A 6 -2.27 0.23 -14.63
N PRO A 7 -1.54 -0.77 -14.07
CA PRO A 7 -2.15 -2.06 -13.72
C PRO A 7 -2.97 -1.98 -12.43
N ASP A 8 -3.89 -2.92 -12.20
CA ASP A 8 -4.60 -3.08 -10.92
C ASP A 8 -3.60 -3.06 -9.75
N ILE A 9 -3.83 -2.15 -8.79
CA ILE A 9 -2.90 -1.89 -7.70
C ILE A 9 -3.26 -2.78 -6.52
N THR A 10 -2.32 -3.59 -6.08
CA THR A 10 -2.42 -4.35 -4.82
C THR A 10 -1.46 -3.76 -3.81
N VAL A 11 -2.00 -3.26 -2.70
CA VAL A 11 -1.23 -2.58 -1.66
C VAL A 11 -0.87 -3.55 -0.54
N HIS A 12 0.42 -3.86 -0.43
CA HIS A 12 0.98 -4.64 0.67
C HIS A 12 1.55 -3.70 1.74
N VAL A 13 1.23 -3.95 3.01
CA VAL A 13 1.64 -3.06 4.10
C VAL A 13 2.52 -3.81 5.10
N VAL A 14 3.66 -3.22 5.43
CA VAL A 14 4.47 -3.57 6.60
C VAL A 14 4.21 -2.55 7.71
N TRP A 15 3.60 -3.00 8.79
CA TRP A 15 3.39 -2.25 10.02
C TRP A 15 4.67 -2.23 10.84
N TYR A 16 5.45 -1.17 10.70
CA TYR A 16 6.73 -1.01 11.39
C TYR A 16 6.51 -0.29 12.72
N GLY A 17 6.79 -0.99 13.82
CA GLY A 17 6.56 -0.55 15.21
C GLY A 17 5.21 -0.94 15.81
N THR A 18 4.84 -0.27 16.89
CA THR A 18 3.70 -0.64 17.76
C THR A 18 2.37 -0.04 17.28
N TRP A 19 1.82 -0.62 16.21
CA TRP A 19 0.52 -0.20 15.68
C TRP A 19 -0.68 -0.78 16.43
N LYS A 20 -1.63 0.11 16.82
CA LYS A 20 -2.91 -0.29 17.43
C LYS A 20 -3.85 -0.92 16.37
N PRO A 21 -4.68 -1.91 16.74
CA PRO A 21 -5.63 -2.53 15.80
C PRO A 21 -6.59 -1.52 15.14
N ALA A 22 -7.02 -0.50 15.89
CA ALA A 22 -7.90 0.56 15.39
C ALA A 22 -7.24 1.39 14.26
N GLN A 23 -5.96 1.77 14.42
CA GLN A 23 -5.22 2.51 13.40
C GLN A 23 -5.07 1.69 12.11
N LYS A 24 -4.73 0.41 12.23
CA LYS A 24 -4.65 -0.48 11.05
C LYS A 24 -5.97 -0.61 10.34
N ARG A 25 -7.07 -0.74 11.11
CA ARG A 25 -8.42 -0.80 10.54
C ARG A 25 -8.73 0.45 9.73
N ILE A 26 -8.46 1.64 10.25
CA ILE A 26 -8.68 2.91 9.51
C ILE A 26 -7.94 2.89 8.17
N ILE A 27 -6.66 2.48 8.17
CA ILE A 27 -5.85 2.46 6.94
C ILE A 27 -6.36 1.39 5.95
N ARG A 28 -6.76 0.20 6.42
CA ARG A 28 -7.38 -0.82 5.56
C ARG A 28 -8.67 -0.33 4.94
N GLU A 29 -9.56 0.26 5.73
CA GLU A 29 -10.83 0.82 5.26
C GLU A 29 -10.58 1.93 4.23
N PHE A 30 -9.59 2.79 4.47
CA PHE A 30 -9.20 3.82 3.51
C PHE A 30 -8.71 3.23 2.18
N ILE A 31 -7.80 2.25 2.20
CA ILE A 31 -7.30 1.59 0.99
C ILE A 31 -8.46 0.91 0.22
N ASN A 32 -9.35 0.22 0.93
CA ASN A 32 -10.50 -0.42 0.31
C ASN A 32 -11.54 0.59 -0.23
N SER A 33 -11.58 1.80 0.31
CA SER A 33 -12.54 2.84 -0.12
C SER A 33 -12.34 3.31 -1.55
N PHE A 34 -11.13 3.15 -2.12
CA PHE A 34 -10.84 3.46 -3.52
C PHE A 34 -11.62 2.60 -4.53
N SER A 35 -11.94 1.36 -4.16
CA SER A 35 -12.69 0.42 -5.01
C SER A 35 -14.01 -0.02 -4.37
N ALA A 36 -14.46 0.69 -3.35
CA ALA A 36 -15.72 0.41 -2.69
C ALA A 36 -16.92 0.69 -3.62
N PRO A 37 -17.96 -0.16 -3.61
CA PRO A 37 -19.18 0.10 -4.35
C PRO A 37 -19.81 1.41 -3.85
N ILE A 38 -20.24 2.25 -4.79
CA ILE A 38 -20.80 3.56 -4.48
C ILE A 38 -22.13 3.35 -3.74
N ARG A 39 -22.16 3.74 -2.47
CA ARG A 39 -23.38 3.74 -1.65
C ARG A 39 -23.93 5.14 -1.42
N ARG A 40 -23.06 6.15 -1.36
CA ARG A 40 -23.39 7.57 -1.16
C ARG A 40 -22.30 8.42 -1.81
N SER A 41 -22.69 9.47 -2.53
CA SER A 41 -21.76 10.42 -3.16
C SER A 41 -21.79 11.76 -2.43
N PRO A 42 -20.65 12.50 -2.38
CA PRO A 42 -19.35 12.11 -2.94
C PRO A 42 -18.62 11.05 -2.10
N SER A 43 -17.83 10.20 -2.76
CA SER A 43 -17.03 9.14 -2.13
C SER A 43 -15.58 9.10 -2.63
N VAL A 44 -14.71 8.36 -1.92
CA VAL A 44 -13.31 8.16 -2.34
C VAL A 44 -13.24 7.44 -3.69
N SER A 45 -14.13 6.48 -3.95
CA SER A 45 -14.19 5.81 -5.25
C SER A 45 -14.69 6.76 -6.35
N ASP A 46 -15.59 7.69 -6.07
CA ASP A 46 -15.98 8.76 -7.03
C ASP A 46 -14.79 9.66 -7.36
N TRP A 47 -14.03 10.10 -6.35
CA TRP A 47 -12.82 10.88 -6.57
C TRP A 47 -11.76 10.09 -7.37
N TRP A 48 -11.55 8.80 -7.05
CA TRP A 48 -10.60 7.96 -7.76
C TRP A 48 -10.95 7.79 -9.24
N LYS A 49 -12.25 7.70 -9.59
CA LYS A 49 -12.71 7.68 -10.98
C LYS A 49 -12.31 8.92 -11.77
N VAL A 50 -12.29 10.09 -11.14
CA VAL A 50 -11.81 11.32 -11.80
C VAL A 50 -10.31 11.22 -12.07
N VAL A 51 -9.55 10.67 -11.11
CA VAL A 51 -8.11 10.44 -11.26
C VAL A 51 -7.79 9.45 -12.39
N GLN A 52 -8.69 8.50 -12.69
CA GLN A 52 -8.52 7.57 -13.82
C GLN A 52 -8.49 8.24 -15.20
N LEU A 53 -8.93 9.49 -15.32
CA LEU A 53 -8.91 10.24 -16.59
C LEU A 53 -7.49 10.67 -17.00
N TYR A 54 -6.51 10.56 -16.10
CA TYR A 54 -5.12 10.84 -16.43
C TYR A 54 -4.46 9.64 -17.12
N THR A 55 -3.72 9.90 -18.19
CA THR A 55 -3.01 8.88 -18.97
C THR A 55 -1.51 8.93 -18.76
N ASN A 56 -0.87 7.76 -18.89
CA ASN A 56 0.57 7.65 -18.99
C ASN A 56 1.07 8.08 -20.40
N GLN A 57 2.38 8.06 -20.61
CA GLN A 57 3.00 8.37 -21.92
C GLN A 57 2.59 7.41 -23.06
N THR A 58 1.96 6.27 -22.74
CA THR A 58 1.48 5.26 -23.70
C THR A 58 -0.05 5.30 -23.89
N GLY A 59 -0.74 6.34 -23.39
CA GLY A 59 -2.19 6.46 -23.47
C GLY A 59 -2.99 5.53 -22.56
N SER A 60 -2.33 4.79 -21.67
CA SER A 60 -2.98 3.93 -20.68
C SER A 60 -3.43 4.76 -19.48
N ASN A 61 -4.70 4.61 -19.10
CA ASN A 61 -5.29 5.28 -17.94
C ASN A 61 -4.68 4.77 -16.63
N ILE A 62 -4.82 5.58 -15.57
CA ILE A 62 -4.50 5.15 -14.20
C ILE A 62 -5.35 3.93 -13.85
N SER A 63 -4.77 3.03 -13.06
CA SER A 63 -5.39 1.83 -12.55
C SER A 63 -6.82 2.05 -12.04
N ARG A 64 -7.73 1.17 -12.48
CA ARG A 64 -9.14 1.24 -12.11
C ARG A 64 -9.41 0.77 -10.68
N THR A 65 -8.52 -0.07 -10.15
CA THR A 65 -8.75 -0.80 -8.91
C THR A 65 -7.56 -0.66 -7.98
N VAL A 66 -7.84 -0.37 -6.72
CA VAL A 66 -6.86 -0.37 -5.62
C VAL A 66 -7.41 -1.30 -4.55
N THR A 67 -6.67 -2.35 -4.23
CA THR A 67 -7.08 -3.36 -3.26
C THR A 67 -6.04 -3.54 -2.18
N MET A 68 -6.50 -3.93 -0.99
CA MET A 68 -5.62 -4.34 0.09
C MET A 68 -5.06 -5.73 -0.18
N GLY A 69 -3.73 -5.85 -0.18
CA GLY A 69 -3.01 -7.11 -0.26
C GLY A 69 -2.64 -7.67 1.11
N GLN A 70 -1.68 -8.58 1.13
CA GLN A 70 -1.11 -9.15 2.36
C GLN A 70 -0.43 -8.09 3.24
N GLU A 71 -0.49 -8.32 4.55
CA GLU A 71 0.08 -7.44 5.58
C GLU A 71 1.15 -8.15 6.41
N LYS A 72 2.14 -7.38 6.88
CA LYS A 72 3.20 -7.86 7.75
C LYS A 72 3.37 -6.97 8.96
N ASN A 73 3.71 -7.56 10.11
CA ASN A 73 4.05 -6.81 11.30
C ASN A 73 5.55 -6.91 11.56
N ASP A 74 6.19 -5.77 11.80
CA ASP A 74 7.56 -5.65 12.26
C ASP A 74 7.59 -4.81 13.54
N ARG A 75 7.14 -5.42 14.64
CA ARG A 75 7.04 -4.76 15.95
C ARG A 75 8.39 -4.59 16.65
N LEU A 76 9.38 -5.41 16.27
CA LEU A 76 10.69 -5.44 16.92
C LEU A 76 11.67 -4.42 16.33
N LEU A 77 11.20 -3.59 15.39
CA LEU A 77 12.00 -2.57 14.72
C LEU A 77 13.25 -3.19 14.09
N SER A 78 13.07 -4.11 13.15
CA SER A 78 14.17 -4.89 12.57
C SER A 78 15.34 -4.08 12.01
N GLN A 79 15.14 -2.78 11.74
CA GLN A 79 16.14 -1.83 11.25
C GLN A 79 16.35 -0.63 12.19
N GLY A 80 15.90 -0.72 13.45
CA GLY A 80 15.98 0.37 14.43
C GLY A 80 14.95 1.47 14.22
N ARG A 81 15.08 2.58 14.96
CA ARG A 81 14.14 3.71 14.96
C ARG A 81 14.38 4.70 13.82
N MET A 82 15.60 4.77 13.29
CA MET A 82 15.93 5.67 12.18
C MET A 82 15.97 4.91 10.87
N LEU A 83 14.98 5.14 10.01
CA LEU A 83 14.93 4.50 8.70
C LEU A 83 15.61 5.36 7.63
N THR A 84 16.49 4.72 6.87
CA THR A 84 17.05 5.27 5.63
C THR A 84 16.34 4.65 4.43
N ARG A 85 16.54 5.22 3.24
CA ARG A 85 16.01 4.62 2.00
C ARG A 85 16.47 3.17 1.82
N LEU A 86 17.71 2.85 2.21
CA LEU A 86 18.23 1.48 2.15
C LEU A 86 17.55 0.58 3.18
N SER A 87 17.36 1.04 4.41
CA SER A 87 16.75 0.20 5.43
C SER A 87 15.27 -0.09 5.14
N VAL A 88 14.53 0.84 4.53
CA VAL A 88 13.17 0.58 4.02
C VAL A 88 13.15 -0.59 3.03
N GLN A 89 14.11 -0.65 2.10
CA GLN A 89 14.22 -1.77 1.17
C GLN A 89 14.55 -3.09 1.88
N LEU A 90 15.37 -3.05 2.94
CA LEU A 90 15.68 -4.22 3.75
C LEU A 90 14.47 -4.72 4.54
N VAL A 91 13.65 -3.83 5.11
CA VAL A 91 12.38 -4.19 5.77
C VAL A 91 11.46 -4.92 4.78
N ILE A 92 11.28 -4.40 3.58
CA ILE A 92 10.44 -5.04 2.54
C ILE A 92 11.02 -6.40 2.14
N LYS A 93 12.33 -6.48 1.91
CA LYS A 93 13.02 -7.73 1.57
C LYS A 93 12.84 -8.79 2.67
N ALA A 94 12.94 -8.41 3.94
CA ALA A 94 12.71 -9.30 5.06
C ALA A 94 11.25 -9.76 5.14
N ALA A 95 10.29 -8.86 4.88
CA ALA A 95 8.87 -9.19 4.86
C ALA A 95 8.50 -10.19 3.74
N ILE A 96 9.11 -10.08 2.56
CA ILE A 96 8.95 -11.02 1.45
C ILE A 96 9.60 -12.38 1.75
N LYS A 97 10.77 -12.39 2.40
CA LYS A 97 11.51 -13.62 2.74
C LYS A 97 11.11 -14.27 4.07
N ALA A 98 10.07 -13.75 4.74
CA ALA A 98 9.70 -14.22 6.06
C ALA A 98 9.19 -15.67 6.05
N LYS A 99 9.61 -16.47 7.04
CA LYS A 99 9.22 -17.89 7.13
C LYS A 99 7.71 -18.11 7.31
N LYS A 100 7.06 -17.26 8.11
CA LYS A 100 5.61 -17.32 8.39
C LYS A 100 4.92 -16.15 7.71
N ASN A 101 3.89 -16.39 6.91
CA ASN A 101 3.11 -15.36 6.21
C ASN A 101 4.01 -14.32 5.50
N PRO A 102 4.81 -14.73 4.49
CA PRO A 102 5.59 -13.80 3.69
C PRO A 102 4.67 -12.89 2.86
N LEU A 103 5.13 -11.67 2.59
CA LEU A 103 4.51 -10.86 1.54
C LEU A 103 4.83 -11.50 0.17
N PRO A 104 3.87 -11.48 -0.79
CA PRO A 104 4.14 -11.99 -2.13
C PRO A 104 5.19 -11.10 -2.82
N ALA A 105 6.02 -11.69 -3.69
CA ALA A 105 6.95 -10.95 -4.54
C ALA A 105 6.25 -10.57 -5.86
N GLN A 106 5.31 -9.64 -5.78
CA GLN A 106 4.52 -9.18 -6.93
C GLN A 106 5.30 -8.13 -7.75
N SER A 107 5.64 -8.50 -8.98
CA SER A 107 6.44 -7.67 -9.91
C SER A 107 5.61 -6.70 -10.76
N LYS A 108 4.29 -6.89 -10.85
CA LYS A 108 3.36 -6.01 -11.59
C LYS A 108 2.19 -5.62 -10.71
N GLY A 109 1.93 -4.31 -10.58
CA GLY A 109 0.81 -3.77 -9.79
C GLY A 109 0.96 -3.89 -8.26
N GLY A 110 2.01 -4.55 -7.76
CA GLY A 110 2.29 -4.64 -6.33
C GLY A 110 2.96 -3.36 -5.81
N LEU A 111 2.34 -2.73 -4.82
CA LEU A 111 2.90 -1.59 -4.10
C LEU A 111 3.16 -1.98 -2.65
N TYR A 112 4.37 -1.71 -2.14
CA TYR A 112 4.76 -2.04 -0.77
C TYR A 112 4.93 -0.76 0.03
N PHE A 113 4.12 -0.60 1.07
CA PHE A 113 4.30 0.48 2.04
C PHE A 113 4.94 -0.04 3.32
N VAL A 114 5.90 0.72 3.83
CA VAL A 114 6.37 0.60 5.21
C VAL A 114 5.76 1.76 5.97
N LEU A 115 4.80 1.48 6.84
CA LEU A 115 4.11 2.49 7.64
C LEU A 115 4.66 2.45 9.06
N THR A 116 5.20 3.58 9.51
CA THR A 116 5.79 3.75 10.85
C THR A 116 4.73 4.19 11.85
N SER A 117 4.71 3.57 13.02
CA SER A 117 3.89 4.02 14.15
C SER A 117 4.51 5.25 14.83
N ASP A 118 3.79 5.77 15.82
CA ASP A 118 4.15 6.95 16.63
C ASP A 118 5.36 6.73 17.54
N ASP A 119 5.75 5.48 17.79
CA ASP A 119 6.90 5.10 18.60
C ASP A 119 8.22 5.01 17.81
N ILE A 120 8.28 5.52 16.58
CA ILE A 120 9.48 5.53 15.70
C ILE A 120 10.10 6.91 15.70
#